data_AF-A0A0Q3CLE3-F1
#
_entry.id   AF-A0A0Q3CLE3-F1
#
_cell.length_a   1.000
_cell.length_b   1.000
_cell.length_c   1.000
_cell.angle_alpha   90.00
_cell.angle_beta   90.00
_cell.angle_gamma   90.00
#
_symmetry.space_group_name_H-M   'P 1'
#
loop_
_entity.id
_entity.type
_entity.pdbx_description
1 polymer ?
#
loop_
_entity_poly.entity_id
_entity_poly.type
_entity_poly.pdbx_seq_one_letter_code
_entity_poly.pdbx_strand_id
1 'polypeptide(L)'
;MVTNPQIPLIGLYVSKVNPSNRIVVTNVHIVKDDDDEPGDLPFYLVTFVNEGDEDDMSAPSWELDPDEWEQLVDEKLFMRVEQPS
;
A
#
# COMPACT_ATOMS: atom_id res chain seq x y z
N MET A 1 22.04 -4.11 2.87
CA MET A 1 21.39 -3.62 1.64
C MET A 1 20.30 -2.70 2.12
N VAL A 2 20.33 -1.42 1.73
CA VAL A 2 19.25 -0.49 2.09
C VAL A 2 18.09 -0.89 1.19
N THR A 3 17.10 -1.59 1.72
CA THR A 3 15.82 -1.75 1.02
C THR A 3 15.31 -0.33 0.85
N ASN A 4 15.20 0.12 -0.40
CA ASN A 4 14.64 1.42 -0.67
C ASN A 4 13.14 1.24 -0.38
N PRO A 5 12.59 1.84 0.70
CA PRO A 5 11.23 1.56 1.11
C PRO A 5 10.28 1.76 -0.07
N GLN A 6 9.59 0.70 -0.47
CA GLN A 6 8.68 0.78 -1.62
C GLN A 6 7.50 1.66 -1.22
N ILE A 7 7.36 2.80 -1.89
CA ILE A 7 6.16 3.63 -1.72
C ILE A 7 4.94 2.80 -2.17
N PRO A 8 3.82 2.82 -1.42
CA PRO A 8 2.59 2.17 -1.86
C PRO A 8 2.11 2.70 -3.20
N LEU A 9 1.64 1.81 -4.08
CA LEU A 9 1.16 2.18 -5.40
C LEU A 9 -0.31 1.84 -5.54
N ILE A 10 -1.03 2.67 -6.30
CA ILE A 10 -2.41 2.38 -6.68
C ILE A 10 -2.45 1.17 -7.62
N GLY A 11 -3.47 0.34 -7.46
CA GLY A 11 -3.76 -0.79 -8.34
C GLY A 11 -4.15 -2.07 -7.60
N LEU A 12 -4.25 -3.16 -8.36
CA LEU A 12 -4.64 -4.47 -7.87
C LEU A 12 -3.46 -5.20 -7.19
N TYR A 13 -3.74 -5.73 -6.01
CA TYR A 13 -2.84 -6.55 -5.20
C TYR A 13 -3.52 -7.91 -4.95
N VAL A 14 -2.85 -8.99 -5.35
CA VAL A 14 -3.38 -10.36 -5.25
C VAL A 14 -2.60 -11.14 -4.21
N SER A 15 -3.30 -11.87 -3.35
CA SER A 15 -2.61 -12.53 -2.26
C SER A 15 -1.70 -13.68 -2.72
N LYS A 16 -0.48 -13.71 -2.18
CA LYS A 16 0.53 -14.77 -2.39
C LYS A 16 0.09 -16.12 -1.79
N VAL A 17 -0.72 -16.08 -0.73
CA VAL A 17 -1.15 -17.27 0.04
C VAL A 17 -2.52 -17.77 -0.44
N ASN A 18 -3.44 -16.87 -0.76
CA ASN A 18 -4.75 -17.21 -1.28
C ASN A 18 -5.14 -16.27 -2.43
N PRO A 19 -5.00 -16.68 -3.71
CA PRO A 19 -5.27 -15.81 -4.86
C PRO A 19 -6.71 -15.27 -4.97
N SER A 20 -7.65 -15.82 -4.19
CA SER A 20 -9.02 -15.31 -4.07
C SER A 20 -9.12 -14.08 -3.17
N ASN A 21 -8.12 -13.82 -2.33
CA ASN A 21 -8.01 -12.58 -1.57
C ASN A 21 -7.30 -11.54 -2.44
N ARG A 22 -8.06 -10.55 -2.88
CA ARG A 22 -7.64 -9.53 -3.84
C ARG A 22 -8.11 -8.19 -3.34
N ILE A 23 -7.15 -7.28 -3.16
CA ILE A 23 -7.43 -5.93 -2.73
C ILE A 23 -7.00 -4.95 -3.82
N VAL A 24 -7.68 -3.82 -3.91
CA VAL A 24 -7.33 -2.73 -4.80
C VAL A 24 -6.97 -1.54 -3.93
N VAL A 25 -5.74 -1.08 -4.05
CA VAL A 25 -5.31 0.19 -3.45
C VAL A 25 -5.87 1.29 -4.32
N THR A 26 -6.81 2.06 -3.78
CA THR A 26 -7.52 3.13 -4.49
C THR A 26 -6.92 4.50 -4.22
N ASN A 27 -6.25 4.68 -3.09
CA ASN A 27 -5.65 5.95 -2.71
C ASN A 27 -4.39 5.75 -1.84
N VAL A 28 -3.39 6.60 -2.07
CA VAL A 28 -2.14 6.66 -1.31
C VAL A 28 -1.78 8.13 -1.09
N HIS A 29 -1.71 8.54 0.16
CA HIS A 29 -1.16 9.84 0.54
C HIS A 29 0.16 9.65 1.29
N ILE A 30 1.20 10.32 0.81
CA ILE A 30 2.49 10.40 1.50
C ILE A 30 2.38 11.56 2.48
N VAL A 31 2.43 11.26 3.77
CA VAL A 31 2.42 12.26 4.83
C VAL A 31 3.87 12.55 5.18
N LYS A 32 4.26 13.81 4.97
CA LYS A 32 5.52 14.37 5.47
C LYS A 32 5.14 15.52 6.40
N ASP A 33 5.64 15.50 7.62
CA ASP A 33 5.50 16.64 8.51
C ASP A 33 6.47 17.74 8.04
N ASP A 34 6.07 19.00 8.16
CA ASP A 34 6.94 20.14 7.88
C ASP A 34 8.08 20.22 8.91
N ASP A 35 7.92 19.57 10.07
CA ASP A 35 8.92 19.42 11.13
C ASP A 35 9.82 18.15 10.96
N ASP A 36 9.61 17.30 9.95
CA ASP A 36 10.42 16.08 9.74
C ASP A 36 11.90 16.43 9.43
N GLU A 37 12.82 15.80 10.15
CA GLU A 37 14.25 15.98 9.95
C GLU A 37 14.73 15.23 8.69
N PRO A 38 15.83 15.69 8.05
CA PRO A 38 16.43 14.97 6.93
C PRO A 38 16.93 13.60 7.38
N GLY A 39 16.15 12.56 7.07
CA GLY A 39 16.41 11.18 7.46
C GLY A 39 15.20 10.49 8.08
N ASP A 40 14.17 11.25 8.47
CA ASP A 40 12.92 10.70 8.97
C ASP A 40 12.17 9.97 7.84
N LEU A 41 11.60 8.82 8.21
CA LEU A 41 10.82 8.01 7.29
C LEU A 41 9.39 8.57 7.20
N PRO A 42 8.86 8.78 5.99
CA PRO A 42 7.50 9.26 5.84
C PRO A 42 6.50 8.18 6.23
N PHE A 43 5.30 8.60 6.62
CA PHE A 43 4.15 7.71 6.76
C PHE A 43 3.30 7.72 5.49
N TYR A 44 2.58 6.63 5.27
CA TYR A 44 1.64 6.47 4.16
C TYR A 44 0.23 6.27 4.68
N LEU A 45 -0.72 7.07 4.20
CA LEU A 45 -2.14 6.78 4.37
C LEU A 45 -2.62 6.03 3.14
N VAL A 46 -2.84 4.72 3.29
CA VAL A 46 -3.23 3.81 2.21
C VAL A 46 -4.68 3.40 2.36
N THR A 47 -5.47 3.59 1.32
CA THR A 47 -6.86 3.08 1.25
C THR A 47 -6.89 1.90 0.31
N PHE A 48 -7.42 0.78 0.78
CA PHE A 48 -7.65 -0.39 -0.04
C PHE A 48 -9.01 -1.03 0.25
N VAL A 49 -9.59 -1.61 -0.79
CA VAL A 49 -10.90 -2.27 -0.79
C VAL A 49 -10.78 -3.64 -1.45
N ASN A 50 -11.79 -4.49 -1.35
CA ASN A 50 -11.78 -5.74 -2.12
C ASN A 50 -11.95 -5.44 -3.62
N GLU A 51 -11.41 -6.31 -4.48
CA GLU A 51 -11.66 -6.25 -5.92
C GLU A 51 -13.17 -6.24 -6.21
N GLY A 52 -13.66 -5.20 -6.89
CA GLY A 52 -15.08 -4.97 -7.18
C GLY A 52 -15.77 -3.91 -6.31
N ASP A 53 -15.14 -3.49 -5.21
CA ASP A 53 -15.66 -2.46 -4.30
C ASP A 53 -14.94 -1.11 -4.47
N GLU A 54 -14.34 -0.85 -5.63
CA GLU A 54 -13.48 0.31 -5.92
C GLU A 54 -14.20 1.66 -5.75
N ASP A 55 -15.52 1.68 -5.92
CA ASP A 55 -16.37 2.86 -5.76
C ASP A 55 -16.76 3.14 -4.29
N ASP A 56 -16.34 2.29 -3.34
CA ASP A 56 -16.62 2.50 -1.92
C ASP A 56 -15.78 3.66 -1.34
N MET A 57 -16.37 4.85 -1.36
CA MET A 57 -15.79 6.06 -0.78
C MET A 57 -15.80 6.07 0.76
N SER A 58 -16.41 5.07 1.42
CA SER A 58 -16.45 4.96 2.89
C SER A 58 -15.29 4.14 3.47
N ALA A 59 -14.49 3.52 2.60
CA ALA A 59 -13.35 2.72 3.01
C ALA A 59 -12.34 3.54 3.84
N PRO A 60 -11.90 3.04 5.01
CA PRO A 60 -10.93 3.75 5.83
C PRO A 60 -9.53 3.71 5.20
N SER A 61 -8.76 4.75 5.45
CA SER A 61 -7.32 4.76 5.18
C SER A 61 -6.55 4.23 6.38
N TRP A 62 -5.47 3.50 6.11
CA TRP A 62 -4.56 2.94 7.10
C TRP A 62 -3.26 3.73 7.09
N GLU A 63 -2.84 4.20 8.25
CA GLU A 63 -1.51 4.78 8.44
C GLU A 63 -0.49 3.65 8.54
N LEU A 64 0.49 3.65 7.63
CA LEU A 64 1.52 2.63 7.52
C LEU A 64 2.87 3.32 7.39
N ASP A 65 3.84 2.89 8.19
CA ASP A 65 5.24 3.20 7.93
C ASP A 65 5.78 2.34 6.76
N PRO A 66 6.99 2.62 6.25
CA PRO A 66 7.51 1.86 5.14
C PRO A 66 7.81 0.39 5.41
N ASP A 67 8.16 0.04 6.64
CA ASP A 67 8.42 -1.34 7.04
C ASP A 67 7.10 -2.13 7.16
N GLU A 68 6.04 -1.50 7.67
CA GLU A 68 4.68 -2.06 7.74
C GLU A 68 4.10 -2.30 6.35
N TRP A 69 4.30 -1.36 5.43
CA TRP A 69 3.92 -1.55 4.03
C TRP A 69 4.72 -2.69 3.39
N GLU A 70 6.04 -2.71 3.56
CA GLU A 70 6.91 -3.78 3.03
C GLU A 70 6.51 -5.15 3.58
N GLN A 71 6.10 -5.25 4.84
CA GLN A 71 5.58 -6.52 5.40
C GLN A 71 4.27 -6.96 4.72
N LEU A 72 3.41 -6.01 4.35
CA LEU A 72 2.12 -6.26 3.70
C LEU A 72 2.31 -6.76 2.25
N VAL A 73 3.26 -6.17 1.50
CA VAL A 73 3.48 -6.47 0.06
C VAL A 73 4.66 -7.38 -0.24
N ASP A 74 5.77 -7.28 0.48
CA ASP A 74 6.96 -8.08 0.20
C ASP A 74 6.99 -9.36 1.05
N GLU A 75 6.77 -9.28 2.36
CA GLU A 75 7.02 -10.46 3.19
C GLU A 75 5.95 -11.55 3.12
N LYS A 76 4.62 -11.32 3.14
CA LYS A 76 3.68 -12.46 3.28
C LYS A 76 2.34 -12.45 2.57
N LEU A 77 1.78 -11.33 2.12
CA LEU A 77 0.36 -11.33 1.78
C LEU A 77 0.00 -10.99 0.35
N PHE A 78 0.53 -9.95 -0.31
CA PHE A 78 0.04 -9.57 -1.65
C PHE A 78 1.11 -9.21 -2.69
N MET A 79 0.88 -9.48 -3.97
CA MET A 79 1.69 -9.01 -5.11
C MET A 79 0.87 -8.06 -5.96
N ARG A 80 1.46 -6.92 -6.34
CA ARG A 80 0.84 -6.02 -7.33
C ARG A 80 0.78 -6.73 -8.69
N VAL A 81 -0.39 -6.69 -9.31
CA VAL A 81 -0.57 -7.13 -10.69
C VAL A 81 -0.42 -5.92 -11.58
N GLU A 82 0.70 -5.85 -12.32
CA GLU A 82 0.89 -4.87 -13.38
C GLU A 82 -0.20 -5.12 -14.44
N GLN A 83 -1.17 -4.21 -14.56
CA GLN A 83 -2.15 -4.33 -15.63
C GLN A 83 -1.50 -3.98 -16.97
N PRO A 84 -1.66 -4.81 -18.02
CA PRO A 84 -1.15 -4.48 -19.34
C PRO A 84 -1.82 -3.19 -19.85
N SER A 85 -0.99 -2.29 -20.37
CA SER A 85 -1.39 -0.99 -20.94
C SER A 85 -2.27 -1.12 -22.17
#